data_AF-A0A7C5TS25-F1
#
_entry.id   AF-A0A7C5TS25-F1
#
_cell.length_a   1.000
_cell.length_b   1.000
_cell.length_c   1.000
_cell.angle_alpha   90.00
_cell.angle_beta   90.00
_cell.angle_gamma   90.00
#
_symmetry.space_group_name_H-M   'P 1'
#
loop_
_entity.id
_entity.type
_entity.pdbx_description
1 polymer ?
#
loop_
_entity_poly.entity_id
_entity_poly.type
_entity_poly.pdbx_seq_one_letter_code
_entity_poly.pdbx_strand_id
1 'polypeptide(L)' 'MAPFKAIDANADGYISAEEAKAVEGLAARFEQADRNKDGRLDQKEYEGLTASTMERAPAPSEGR' A
#
# COMPACT_ATOMS: atom_id res chain seq x y z
N MET A 1 -4.42 2.22 9.43
CA MET A 1 -3.54 2.36 8.25
C MET A 1 -4.26 3.27 7.27
N ALA A 2 -3.59 4.26 6.66
CA ALA A 2 -4.22 5.04 5.58
C ALA A 2 -4.54 4.13 4.39
N PRO A 3 -5.57 4.39 3.57
CA PRO A 3 -5.82 3.59 2.38
C PRO A 3 -4.72 3.84 1.34
N PHE A 4 -4.37 2.82 0.54
CA PHE A 4 -3.37 2.92 -0.54
C PHE A 4 -3.54 4.17 -1.40
N LYS A 5 -4.79 4.42 -1.83
CA LYS A 5 -5.19 5.58 -2.65
C LYS A 5 -5.00 6.95 -1.98
N ALA A 6 -4.92 7.02 -0.66
CA ALA A 6 -4.63 8.27 0.04
C ALA A 6 -3.13 8.55 0.13
N ILE A 7 -2.30 7.55 -0.16
CA ILE A 7 -0.84 7.64 -0.08
C ILE A 7 -0.27 7.83 -1.49
N ASP A 8 -0.82 7.13 -2.48
CA ASP A 8 -0.56 7.29 -3.91
C ASP A 8 -1.10 8.64 -4.42
N ALA A 9 -0.35 9.70 -4.16
CA ALA A 9 -0.67 11.08 -4.48
C ALA A 9 -0.66 11.33 -6.00
N ASN A 10 0.22 10.64 -6.71
CA ASN A 10 0.29 10.66 -8.18
C ASN A 10 -0.74 9.73 -8.86
N ALA A 11 -1.45 8.89 -8.10
CA ALA A 11 -2.44 7.94 -8.62
C ALA A 11 -1.86 7.02 -9.72
N ASP A 12 -0.57 6.65 -9.61
CA ASP A 12 0.12 5.83 -10.61
C ASP A 12 -0.05 4.32 -10.32
N GLY A 13 -0.66 3.98 -9.17
CA GLY A 13 -0.82 2.60 -8.73
C GLY A 13 0.38 2.05 -7.96
N TYR A 14 1.31 2.93 -7.54
CA TYR A 14 2.48 2.59 -6.74
C TYR A 14 2.71 3.66 -5.68
N ILE A 15 3.08 3.22 -4.47
CA ILE A 15 3.54 4.12 -3.40
C ILE A 15 5.06 4.18 -3.46
N SER A 16 5.62 5.35 -3.74
CA SER A 16 7.07 5.56 -3.74
C SER A 16 7.59 5.77 -2.32
N ALA A 17 8.91 5.61 -2.12
CA ALA A 17 9.55 5.87 -0.83
C ALA A 17 9.29 7.30 -0.30
N GLU A 18 9.14 8.29 -1.18
CA GLU A 18 8.77 9.66 -0.81
C GLU A 18 7.33 9.74 -0.26
N GLU A 19 6.38 9.09 -0.91
CA GLU A 19 4.98 9.01 -0.47
C GLU A 19 4.85 8.20 0.82
N ALA A 20 5.61 7.11 0.95
CA ALA A 20 5.66 6.31 2.16
C ALA A 20 6.26 7.09 3.34
N LYS A 21 7.23 7.98 3.09
CA LYS A 21 7.80 8.90 4.10
C LYS A 21 6.81 9.97 4.55
N ALA A 22 5.86 10.36 3.72
CA ALA A 22 4.80 11.28 4.10
C ALA A 22 3.82 10.67 5.11
N VAL A 23 3.82 9.34 5.27
CA VAL A 23 2.93 8.62 6.18
C VAL A 23 3.71 8.09 7.38
N GLU A 24 3.35 8.57 8.57
CA GLU A 24 3.94 8.12 9.82
C GLU A 24 3.76 6.60 10.01
N GLY A 25 4.88 5.90 10.26
CA GLY A 25 4.92 4.45 10.47
C GLY A 25 4.85 3.60 9.20
N LEU A 26 4.49 4.17 8.04
CA LEU A 26 4.55 3.45 6.78
C LEU A 26 5.99 3.34 6.28
N ALA A 27 6.80 4.39 6.40
CA ALA A 27 8.21 4.35 6.00
C ALA A 27 8.99 3.19 6.64
N ALA A 28 8.75 2.89 7.92
CA ALA A 28 9.38 1.77 8.62
C ALA A 28 8.89 0.40 8.13
N ARG A 29 7.66 0.33 7.64
CA ARG A 29 7.03 -0.88 7.10
C ARG A 29 7.24 -1.02 5.60
N PHE A 30 7.62 0.06 4.93
CA PHE A 30 7.85 0.13 3.50
C PHE A 30 8.90 -0.88 3.09
N GLU A 31 10.06 -0.84 3.74
CA GLU A 31 11.16 -1.78 3.48
C GLU A 31 10.80 -3.24 3.80
N GLN A 32 9.83 -3.47 4.70
CA GLN A 32 9.35 -4.82 5.00
C GLN A 32 8.31 -5.32 3.98
N ALA A 33 7.56 -4.41 3.37
CA ALA A 33 6.55 -4.73 2.38
C ALA A 33 7.11 -4.78 0.96
N ASP A 34 8.13 -3.96 0.66
CA ASP A 34 8.87 -3.89 -0.61
C ASP A 34 9.75 -5.15 -0.74
N ARG A 35 9.13 -6.21 -1.29
CA ARG A 35 9.75 -7.54 -1.40
C ARG A 35 10.69 -7.62 -2.59
N ASN A 36 10.35 -6.91 -3.67
CA ASN A 36 11.15 -6.83 -4.88
C ASN A 36 12.30 -5.83 -4.77
N LYS A 37 12.32 -4.97 -3.74
CA LYS A 37 13.31 -3.91 -3.50
C LYS A 37 13.44 -2.96 -4.68
N ASP A 38 12.31 -2.61 -5.30
CA ASP A 38 12.29 -1.62 -6.40
C ASP A 38 12.27 -0.17 -5.86
N GLY A 39 12.08 0.01 -4.55
CA GLY A 39 11.92 1.32 -3.93
C GLY A 39 10.51 1.89 -4.09
N ARG A 40 9.54 1.03 -4.44
CA ARG A 40 8.12 1.32 -4.60
C ARG A 40 7.28 0.14 -4.10
N LEU A 41 6.14 0.44 -3.50
CA LEU A 41 5.12 -0.54 -3.10
C LEU A 41 4.00 -0.57 -4.12
N ASP A 42 3.82 -1.71 -4.77
CA ASP A 42 2.63 -1.91 -5.59
C ASP A 42 1.38 -2.21 -4.74
N GLN A 43 0.21 -2.13 -5.37
CA GLN A 43 -1.06 -2.40 -4.70
C GLN A 43 -1.10 -3.78 -4.02
N LYS A 44 -0.53 -4.83 -4.62
CA LYS A 44 -0.49 -6.18 -4.02
C LYS A 44 0.47 -6.26 -2.84
N GLU A 45 1.61 -5.57 -2.89
CA GLU A 45 2.54 -5.52 -1.77
C GLU A 45 1.94 -4.78 -0.57
N TYR A 46 1.26 -3.66 -0.84
CA TYR A 46 0.53 -2.91 0.17
C TYR A 46 -0.68 -3.68 0.72
N GLU A 47 -1.41 -4.37 -0.15
CA GLU A 47 -2.46 -5.31 0.25
C GLU A 47 -1.85 -6.41 1.10
N GLY A 48 -0.71 -7.00 0.77
CA GLY A 48 -0.06 -8.00 1.63
C GLY A 48 0.28 -7.47 3.03
N LEU A 49 0.74 -6.21 3.11
CA LEU A 49 1.04 -5.54 4.38
C LEU A 49 -0.21 -5.30 5.25
N THR A 50 -1.34 -4.97 4.63
CA THR A 50 -2.61 -4.69 5.33
C THR A 50 -3.48 -5.95 5.53
N ALA A 51 -3.42 -6.89 4.59
CA ALA A 51 -4.12 -8.18 4.58
C ALA A 51 -3.56 -9.16 5.62
N SER A 52 -2.31 -9.01 6.08
CA SER A 52 -1.86 -9.71 7.28
C SER A 52 -2.70 -9.38 8.53
N THR A 53 -3.58 -8.37 8.49
CA THR A 53 -4.60 -8.10 9.53
C THR A 53 -6.04 -8.47 9.09
N MET A 54 -6.27 -8.76 7.82
CA MET A 54 -7.59 -9.06 7.28
C MET A 54 -7.51 -10.28 6.37
N GLU A 55 -7.61 -11.46 6.99
CA GLU A 55 -7.95 -12.67 6.26
C GLU A 55 -9.34 -12.49 5.59
N ARG A 56 -9.32 -12.36 4.26
CA ARG A 56 -10.44 -12.42 3.31
C ARG A 56 -11.60 -11.43 3.55
N ALA A 57 -11.59 -10.34 2.77
CA ALA A 57 -12.84 -9.71 2.32
C ALA A 57 -12.75 -9.42 0.81
N PRO A 58 -13.67 -9.93 -0.03
CA PRO A 58 -13.72 -9.58 -1.45
C PRO A 58 -14.14 -8.10 -1.59
N ALA A 59 -13.59 -7.45 -2.63
CA ALA A 59 -13.97 -6.11 -3.05
C ALA A 59 -15.49 -5.87 -2.94
N PRO A 60 -15.97 -4.73 -2.40
CA PRO A 60 -17.34 -4.33 -2.66
C PRO A 60 -17.44 -4.17 -4.17
N SER A 61 -18.22 -5.07 -4.79
CA SER A 61 -18.63 -4.93 -6.17
C SER A 61 -19.23 -3.54 -6.31
N GLU A 62 -18.56 -2.70 -7.09
CA GLU A 62 -19.06 -1.39 -7.48
C GLU A 62 -20.38 -1.65 -8.20
N GLY A 63 -21.47 -1.31 -7.51
CA GLY A 63 -22.81 -1.66 -7.90
C GLY A 63 -23.35 -0.69 -8.94
N ARG A 64 -23.63 -1.25 -10.13
CA ARG A 64 -24.50 -0.78 -11.23
C ARG A 64 -24.06 0.44 -12.03
#